data_AF-A0A9D8A437-F1
#
_entry.id   AF-A0A9D8A437-F1
#
_cell.length_a   1.000
_cell.length_b   1.000
_cell.length_c   1.000
_cell.angle_alpha   90.00
_cell.angle_beta   90.00
_cell.angle_gamma   90.00
#
_symmetry.space_group_name_H-M   'P 1'
#
loop_
_entity.id
_entity.type
_entity.pdbx_description
1 polymer ?
#
loop_
_entity_poly.entity_id
_entity_poly.type
_entity_poly.pdbx_seq_one_letter_code
_entity_poly.pdbx_strand_id
1 'polypeptide(L)'
;MAGLFLILLLPNFAFAHGMSEEEKLAIIEGGNLQYMWLGATHMLSGYDHLAFVFGIIFFLTNFRDIAKYVTAFTVGHSVTLIYATFNAIQLNYFLIDAVIALSVSYIAFSNLDGFRKYLGVKPPNMMVMILSLGLIHGFGLSTRLQELPLSEDDLLLNIISFNVGIEIGQISALVLMLLIIATFRKSHFFQTFSTITNYFLIIAGGLLFLMQMHGYEHTANSEEFTKSTATQQKEVDIQKAVNIKGSANNQLSEWKDKININIPARGDKEYKVFVKKGAAFDYSWESDSEELFYDFHGEPSGDTTGAFESFEKGTATKSNGSLITAFSGTHGWYWKNYSSNTVNITLKLNGEYQRKDILMDVKEKTPINKKNKPEHNSID
;
A
#
# COMPACT_ATOMS: atom_id res chain seq x y z
N MET A 1 -35.70 -10.55 16.10
CA MET A 1 -35.51 -9.98 14.75
C MET A 1 -35.11 -8.49 14.83
N ALA A 2 -34.03 -8.18 15.57
CA ALA A 2 -33.52 -6.79 15.67
C ALA A 2 -31.97 -6.71 15.74
N GLY A 3 -31.26 -7.85 15.73
CA GLY A 3 -29.80 -7.89 15.83
C GLY A 3 -29.07 -8.02 14.49
N LEU A 4 -29.78 -8.26 13.38
CA LEU A 4 -29.14 -8.54 12.08
C LEU A 4 -28.90 -7.29 11.22
N PHE A 5 -29.43 -6.12 11.62
CA PHE A 5 -29.36 -4.89 10.82
C PHE A 5 -28.24 -3.93 11.26
N LEU A 6 -27.54 -4.22 12.37
CA LEU A 6 -26.54 -3.30 12.93
C LEU A 6 -25.10 -3.57 12.47
N ILE A 7 -24.87 -4.65 11.72
CA ILE A 7 -23.52 -4.99 11.18
C ILE A 7 -23.31 -4.42 9.76
N LEU A 8 -24.38 -3.89 9.12
CA LEU A 8 -24.33 -3.29 7.78
C LEU A 8 -23.79 -1.85 7.73
N LEU A 9 -23.30 -1.29 8.84
CA LEU A 9 -22.94 0.14 8.96
C LEU A 9 -21.52 0.43 9.46
N LEU A 10 -20.55 -0.43 9.16
CA LEU A 10 -19.13 -0.10 9.36
C LEU A 10 -18.29 -0.35 8.10
N PRO A 11 -18.36 0.50 7.06
CA PRO A 11 -17.30 0.59 6.07
C PRO A 11 -16.31 1.66 6.57
N ASN A 12 -15.65 1.41 7.69
CA ASN A 12 -14.45 2.17 8.05
C ASN A 12 -13.34 1.14 8.20
N PHE A 13 -12.34 1.22 7.32
CA PHE A 13 -11.13 0.41 7.26
C PHE A 13 -11.19 -0.95 6.54
N ALA A 14 -11.88 -1.05 5.41
CA ALA A 14 -11.54 -2.04 4.39
C ALA A 14 -10.54 -1.42 3.38
N PHE A 15 -9.41 -0.93 3.88
CA PHE A 15 -8.27 -0.65 3.00
C PHE A 15 -7.70 -1.99 2.54
N ALA A 16 -7.11 -2.05 1.33
CA ALA A 16 -6.26 -3.17 0.95
C ALA A 16 -5.24 -3.38 2.07
N HIS A 17 -5.19 -4.56 2.68
CA HIS A 17 -4.25 -4.85 3.74
C HIS A 17 -2.85 -4.96 3.12
N GLY A 18 -2.18 -3.82 3.00
CA GLY A 18 -0.77 -3.72 2.64
C GLY A 18 0.10 -4.02 3.84
N MET A 19 1.38 -4.27 3.58
CA MET A 19 2.36 -4.41 4.66
C MET A 19 2.58 -3.06 5.35
N SER A 20 2.67 -3.07 6.68
CA SER A 20 2.99 -1.87 7.46
C SER A 20 4.45 -1.45 7.20
N GLU A 21 4.77 -0.17 7.39
CA GLU A 21 6.15 0.31 7.20
C GLU A 21 7.13 -0.31 8.21
N GLU A 22 6.65 -0.69 9.40
CA GLU A 22 7.41 -1.47 10.38
C GLU A 22 7.71 -2.89 9.89
N GLU A 23 6.76 -3.50 9.18
CA GLU A 23 6.93 -4.82 8.55
C GLU A 23 7.96 -4.75 7.41
N LYS A 24 7.95 -3.68 6.60
CA LYS A 24 8.96 -3.44 5.56
C LYS A 24 10.37 -3.24 6.14
N LEU A 25 10.49 -2.55 7.26
CA LEU A 25 11.76 -2.38 7.97
C LEU A 25 12.31 -3.70 8.52
N ALA A 26 11.44 -4.53 9.09
CA ALA A 26 11.83 -5.83 9.63
C ALA A 26 12.35 -6.79 8.55
N ILE A 27 11.86 -6.67 7.32
CA ILE A 27 12.30 -7.42 6.14
C ILE A 27 13.72 -7.08 5.70
N ILE A 28 14.10 -5.81 5.84
CA ILE A 28 15.43 -5.32 5.44
C ILE A 28 16.48 -5.71 6.49
N GLU A 29 16.12 -5.63 7.78
CA GLU A 29 17.03 -5.95 8.89
C GLU A 29 16.99 -7.45 9.30
N GLY A 30 16.00 -8.23 8.83
CA GLY A 30 15.73 -9.59 9.28
C GLY A 30 16.06 -10.68 8.26
N GLY A 31 16.51 -11.85 8.74
CA GLY A 31 16.71 -13.04 7.89
C GLY A 31 15.42 -13.82 7.61
N ASN A 32 15.54 -14.98 6.96
CA ASN A 32 14.41 -15.87 6.57
C ASN A 32 13.32 -16.08 7.63
N LEU A 33 13.68 -16.16 8.91
CA LEU A 33 12.72 -16.33 10.01
C LEU A 33 11.76 -15.14 10.14
N GLN A 34 12.25 -13.93 9.86
CA GLN A 34 11.44 -12.72 9.89
C GLN A 34 10.46 -12.70 8.71
N TYR A 35 10.88 -13.13 7.52
CA TYR A 35 9.99 -13.33 6.36
C TYR A 35 8.91 -14.37 6.62
N MET A 36 9.30 -15.49 7.24
CA MET A 36 8.35 -16.53 7.64
C MET A 36 7.35 -16.00 8.68
N TRP A 37 7.82 -15.24 9.68
CA TRP A 37 6.93 -14.60 10.64
C TRP A 37 5.97 -13.63 9.96
N LEU A 38 6.48 -12.80 9.06
CA LEU A 38 5.70 -11.84 8.30
C LEU A 38 4.63 -12.53 7.43
N GLY A 39 4.99 -13.61 6.74
CA GLY A 39 4.02 -14.39 5.97
C GLY A 39 2.89 -14.92 6.86
N ALA A 40 3.23 -15.38 8.07
CA ALA A 40 2.25 -15.84 9.03
C ALA A 40 1.34 -14.70 9.54
N THR A 41 1.91 -13.54 9.89
CA THR A 41 1.12 -12.39 10.36
C THR A 41 0.27 -11.80 9.25
N HIS A 42 0.78 -11.67 8.03
CA HIS A 42 0.04 -11.22 6.85
C HIS A 42 -1.20 -12.10 6.63
N MET A 43 -1.02 -13.42 6.67
CA MET A 43 -2.12 -14.36 6.56
C MET A 43 -3.16 -14.22 7.68
N LEU A 44 -2.72 -14.01 8.92
CA LEU A 44 -3.61 -13.91 10.09
C LEU A 44 -4.29 -12.54 10.22
N SER A 45 -3.75 -11.50 9.60
CA SER A 45 -4.31 -10.14 9.61
C SER A 45 -5.18 -9.85 8.37
N GLY A 46 -4.98 -10.58 7.27
CA GLY A 46 -5.79 -10.51 6.07
C GLY A 46 -7.21 -11.04 6.28
N TYR A 47 -8.20 -10.14 6.41
CA TYR A 47 -9.59 -10.51 6.63
C TYR A 47 -10.19 -11.28 5.44
N ASP A 48 -9.74 -11.00 4.23
CA ASP A 48 -10.12 -11.65 2.99
C ASP A 48 -9.64 -13.11 2.95
N HIS A 49 -8.40 -13.38 3.37
CA HIS A 49 -7.86 -14.73 3.45
C HIS A 49 -8.56 -15.54 4.53
N LEU A 50 -8.80 -14.93 5.70
CA LEU A 50 -9.56 -15.58 6.77
C LEU A 50 -11.00 -15.85 6.36
N ALA A 51 -11.66 -14.93 5.65
CA ALA A 51 -13.01 -15.14 5.12
C ALA A 51 -13.07 -16.28 4.10
N PHE A 52 -12.06 -16.42 3.25
CA PHE A 52 -11.94 -17.53 2.30
C PHE A 52 -11.78 -18.88 3.03
N VAL A 53 -10.83 -18.98 3.97
CA VAL A 53 -10.63 -20.19 4.79
C VAL A 53 -11.91 -20.53 5.57
N PHE A 54 -12.56 -19.51 6.13
CA PHE A 54 -13.82 -19.65 6.83
C PHE A 54 -14.98 -20.11 5.93
N GLY A 55 -14.98 -19.74 4.66
CA GLY A 55 -15.91 -20.27 3.65
C GLY A 55 -15.68 -21.77 3.39
N ILE A 56 -14.43 -22.21 3.25
CA ILE A 56 -14.07 -23.60 2.93
C ILE A 56 -14.51 -24.58 4.03
N ILE A 57 -14.37 -24.19 5.30
CA ILE A 57 -14.69 -25.07 6.44
C ILE A 57 -16.20 -25.36 6.61
N PHE A 58 -17.08 -24.63 5.92
CA PHE A 58 -18.51 -25.00 5.85
C PHE A 58 -18.78 -26.13 4.87
N PHE A 59 -18.00 -26.23 3.79
CA PHE A 59 -18.14 -27.28 2.79
C PHE A 59 -17.48 -28.58 3.22
N LEU A 60 -16.31 -28.48 3.83
CA LEU A 60 -15.45 -29.61 4.11
C LEU A 60 -15.43 -29.91 5.60
N THR A 61 -15.61 -31.18 5.92
CA THR A 61 -15.68 -31.64 7.32
C THR A 61 -14.41 -32.35 7.76
N ASN A 62 -13.59 -32.78 6.81
CA ASN A 62 -12.41 -33.58 7.07
C ASN A 62 -11.16 -32.70 6.97
N PHE A 63 -10.35 -32.70 8.03
CA PHE A 63 -9.10 -31.95 8.07
C PHE A 63 -8.21 -32.19 6.84
N ARG A 64 -8.07 -33.46 6.42
CA ARG A 64 -7.25 -33.84 5.26
C ARG A 64 -7.72 -33.19 3.96
N ASP A 65 -9.03 -33.11 3.76
CA ASP A 65 -9.59 -32.50 2.56
C ASP A 65 -9.34 -30.99 2.60
N ILE A 66 -9.57 -30.34 3.75
CA ILE A 66 -9.35 -28.90 3.88
C ILE A 66 -7.88 -28.54 3.69
N ALA A 67 -6.97 -29.26 4.35
CA ALA A 67 -5.53 -29.07 4.20
C ALA A 67 -5.11 -29.22 2.74
N LYS A 68 -5.64 -30.21 2.01
CA LYS A 68 -5.37 -30.38 0.57
C LYS A 68 -5.75 -29.15 -0.25
N TYR A 69 -6.91 -28.54 0.00
CA TYR A 69 -7.34 -27.36 -0.75
C TYR A 69 -6.58 -26.10 -0.34
N VAL A 70 -6.32 -25.91 0.95
CA VAL A 70 -5.52 -24.78 1.45
C VAL A 70 -4.12 -24.86 0.84
N THR A 71 -3.43 -26.00 0.92
CA THR A 71 -2.12 -26.17 0.30
C THR A 71 -2.17 -25.96 -1.23
N ALA A 72 -3.24 -26.39 -1.92
CA ALA A 72 -3.38 -26.13 -3.36
C ALA A 72 -3.45 -24.63 -3.68
N PHE A 73 -4.16 -23.85 -2.85
CA PHE A 73 -4.19 -22.40 -2.95
C PHE A 73 -2.80 -21.81 -2.74
N THR A 74 -2.12 -22.21 -1.64
CA THR A 74 -0.78 -21.72 -1.29
C THR A 74 0.25 -22.04 -2.37
N VAL A 75 0.17 -23.23 -2.99
CA VAL A 75 1.03 -23.61 -4.11
C VAL A 75 0.77 -22.71 -5.33
N GLY A 76 -0.48 -22.51 -5.73
CA GLY A 76 -0.82 -21.61 -6.83
C GLY A 76 -0.34 -20.17 -6.57
N HIS A 77 -0.58 -19.69 -5.34
CA HIS A 77 -0.12 -18.39 -4.88
C HIS A 77 1.40 -18.26 -4.97
N SER A 78 2.13 -19.22 -4.41
CA SER A 78 3.60 -19.23 -4.38
C SER A 78 4.19 -19.22 -5.79
N VAL A 79 3.65 -20.05 -6.70
CA VAL A 79 4.10 -20.13 -8.10
C VAL A 79 4.00 -18.78 -8.78
N THR A 80 2.86 -18.12 -8.64
CA THR A 80 2.62 -16.86 -9.33
C THR A 80 3.35 -15.70 -8.65
N LEU A 81 3.46 -15.71 -7.33
CA LEU A 81 4.23 -14.74 -6.57
C LEU A 81 5.71 -14.75 -7.01
N ILE A 82 6.33 -15.93 -7.04
CA ILE A 82 7.71 -16.09 -7.51
C ILE A 82 7.80 -15.61 -8.97
N TYR A 83 6.96 -16.15 -9.85
CA TYR A 83 7.02 -15.84 -11.28
C TYR A 83 6.86 -14.34 -11.56
N ALA A 84 5.85 -13.71 -11.00
CA ALA A 84 5.56 -12.29 -11.19
C ALA A 84 6.66 -11.40 -10.62
N THR A 85 7.23 -11.76 -9.46
CA THR A 85 8.33 -11.00 -8.83
C THR A 85 9.59 -11.03 -9.69
N PHE A 86 10.03 -12.20 -10.17
CA PHE A 86 11.24 -12.31 -11.00
C PHE A 86 11.08 -11.74 -12.42
N ASN A 87 9.86 -11.61 -12.92
CA ASN A 87 9.58 -11.05 -14.24
C ASN A 87 9.08 -9.59 -14.19
N ALA A 88 9.13 -8.96 -13.01
CA ALA A 88 8.65 -7.59 -12.78
C ALA A 88 7.22 -7.34 -13.34
N ILE A 89 6.35 -8.35 -13.23
CA ILE A 89 4.96 -8.24 -13.65
C ILE A 89 4.22 -7.42 -12.58
N GLN A 90 3.69 -6.28 -13.00
CA GLN A 90 2.90 -5.40 -12.17
C GLN A 90 1.45 -5.43 -12.65
N LEU A 91 0.55 -5.77 -11.75
CA LEU A 91 -0.89 -5.75 -11.99
C LEU A 91 -1.54 -4.84 -10.97
N ASN A 92 -2.65 -4.20 -11.36
CA ASN A 92 -3.37 -3.32 -10.45
C ASN A 92 -3.98 -4.14 -9.30
N TYR A 93 -3.56 -3.84 -8.07
CA TYR A 93 -3.99 -4.58 -6.88
C TYR A 93 -5.50 -4.52 -6.65
N PHE A 94 -6.19 -3.43 -7.04
CA PHE A 94 -7.64 -3.35 -6.95
C PHE A 94 -8.33 -4.43 -7.81
N LEU A 95 -7.79 -4.74 -9.01
CA LEU A 95 -8.36 -5.79 -9.85
C LEU A 95 -8.15 -7.17 -9.24
N ILE A 96 -7.01 -7.40 -8.61
CA ILE A 96 -6.68 -8.67 -7.97
C ILE A 96 -7.58 -8.87 -6.75
N ASP A 97 -7.68 -7.85 -5.89
CA ASP A 97 -8.56 -7.82 -4.70
C ASP A 97 -10.04 -7.98 -5.09
N ALA A 98 -10.46 -7.40 -6.22
CA ALA A 98 -11.80 -7.60 -6.76
C ALA A 98 -12.07 -9.08 -7.11
N VAL A 99 -11.13 -9.76 -7.77
CA VAL A 99 -11.27 -11.19 -8.07
C VAL A 99 -11.28 -12.03 -6.80
N ILE A 100 -10.46 -11.68 -5.80
CA ILE A 100 -10.44 -12.35 -4.49
C ILE A 100 -11.80 -12.19 -3.79
N ALA A 101 -12.39 -10.99 -3.80
CA ALA A 101 -13.71 -10.74 -3.24
C ALA A 101 -14.82 -11.56 -3.93
N LEU A 102 -14.76 -11.69 -5.26
CA LEU A 102 -15.65 -12.59 -6.01
C LEU A 102 -15.44 -14.05 -5.65
N SER A 103 -14.21 -14.45 -5.32
CA SER A 103 -13.90 -15.82 -4.92
C SER A 103 -14.58 -16.23 -3.61
N VAL A 104 -14.69 -15.30 -2.64
CA VAL A 104 -15.44 -15.51 -1.40
C VAL A 104 -16.92 -15.74 -1.71
N SER A 105 -17.47 -14.92 -2.62
CA SER A 105 -18.85 -15.08 -3.10
C SER A 105 -19.06 -16.42 -3.80
N TYR A 106 -18.11 -16.84 -4.64
CA TYR A 106 -18.15 -18.14 -5.32
C TYR A 106 -18.20 -19.29 -4.32
N ILE A 107 -17.29 -19.31 -3.34
CA ILE A 107 -17.22 -20.40 -2.35
C ILE A 107 -18.54 -20.47 -1.57
N ALA A 108 -19.04 -19.33 -1.10
CA ALA A 108 -20.29 -19.27 -0.36
C ALA A 108 -21.50 -19.69 -1.21
N PHE A 109 -21.53 -19.32 -2.49
CA PHE A 109 -22.56 -19.77 -3.43
C PHE A 109 -22.49 -21.27 -3.70
N SER A 110 -21.28 -21.82 -3.83
CA SER A 110 -21.05 -23.26 -3.95
C SER A 110 -21.53 -24.01 -2.70
N ASN A 111 -21.27 -23.47 -1.51
CA ASN A 111 -21.69 -24.05 -0.23
C ASN A 111 -23.21 -24.17 -0.09
N LEU A 112 -23.95 -23.25 -0.69
CA LEU A 112 -25.43 -23.25 -0.70
C LEU A 112 -26.03 -24.19 -1.76
N ASP A 113 -25.19 -24.91 -2.52
CA ASP A 113 -25.56 -25.66 -3.72
C ASP A 113 -26.19 -24.77 -4.81
N GLY A 114 -25.73 -23.51 -4.89
CA GLY A 114 -26.30 -22.49 -5.75
C GLY A 114 -26.22 -22.83 -7.24
N PHE A 115 -25.13 -23.48 -7.68
CA PHE A 115 -24.96 -23.92 -9.07
C PHE A 115 -26.08 -24.84 -9.54
N ARG A 116 -26.50 -25.78 -8.69
CA ARG A 116 -27.59 -26.70 -9.04
C ARG A 116 -28.95 -26.05 -8.86
N LYS A 117 -29.18 -25.34 -7.75
CA LYS A 117 -30.48 -24.77 -7.39
C LYS A 117 -30.91 -23.59 -8.27
N TYR A 118 -29.99 -22.68 -8.59
CA TYR A 118 -30.32 -21.43 -9.27
C TYR A 118 -29.87 -21.41 -10.74
N LEU A 119 -28.77 -22.10 -11.07
CA LEU A 119 -28.22 -22.08 -12.44
C LEU A 119 -28.48 -23.38 -13.22
N GLY A 120 -28.95 -24.45 -12.56
CA GLY A 120 -29.20 -25.74 -13.22
C GLY A 120 -27.95 -26.44 -13.78
N VAL A 121 -26.75 -26.03 -13.35
CA VAL A 121 -25.47 -26.58 -13.83
C VAL A 121 -24.73 -27.31 -12.73
N LYS A 122 -23.83 -28.22 -13.12
CA LYS A 122 -22.93 -28.87 -12.16
C LYS A 122 -21.88 -27.85 -11.70
N PRO A 123 -21.53 -27.82 -10.40
CA PRO A 123 -20.47 -26.94 -9.93
C PRO A 123 -19.13 -27.32 -10.59
N PRO A 124 -18.28 -26.33 -10.91
CA PRO A 124 -16.92 -26.58 -11.39
C PRO A 124 -16.09 -27.40 -10.40
N ASN A 125 -15.00 -28.01 -10.89
CA ASN A 125 -14.09 -28.77 -10.03
C ASN A 125 -13.44 -27.84 -8.99
N MET A 126 -13.73 -28.09 -7.70
CA MET A 126 -13.26 -27.27 -6.58
C MET A 126 -11.73 -27.15 -6.54
N MET A 127 -10.99 -28.24 -6.81
CA MET A 127 -9.53 -28.23 -6.75
C MET A 127 -8.93 -27.31 -7.81
N VAL A 128 -9.43 -27.40 -9.05
CA VAL A 128 -8.99 -26.55 -10.16
C VAL A 128 -9.30 -25.10 -9.87
N MET A 129 -10.50 -24.82 -9.33
CA MET A 129 -10.88 -23.47 -8.98
C MET A 129 -10.00 -22.90 -7.87
N ILE A 130 -9.74 -23.64 -6.78
CA ILE A 130 -8.93 -23.13 -5.65
C ILE A 130 -7.48 -22.90 -6.09
N LEU A 131 -6.92 -23.79 -6.91
CA LEU A 131 -5.61 -23.58 -7.51
C LEU A 131 -5.58 -22.33 -8.40
N SER A 132 -6.61 -22.14 -9.24
CA SER A 132 -6.71 -20.97 -10.14
C SER A 132 -6.83 -19.65 -9.36
N LEU A 133 -7.60 -19.64 -8.28
CA LEU A 133 -7.69 -18.50 -7.37
C LEU A 133 -6.36 -18.23 -6.69
N GLY A 134 -5.67 -19.27 -6.23
CA GLY A 134 -4.32 -19.14 -5.68
C GLY A 134 -3.37 -18.50 -6.67
N LEU A 135 -3.38 -18.94 -7.94
CA LEU A 135 -2.57 -18.34 -9.01
C LEU A 135 -2.85 -16.83 -9.14
N ILE A 136 -4.12 -16.44 -9.25
CA ILE A 136 -4.48 -15.01 -9.37
C ILE A 136 -4.06 -14.22 -8.14
N HIS A 137 -4.25 -14.79 -6.95
CA HIS A 137 -3.90 -14.19 -5.66
C HIS A 137 -2.41 -13.84 -5.57
N GLY A 138 -1.54 -14.69 -6.14
CA GLY A 138 -0.08 -14.49 -6.13
C GLY A 138 0.39 -13.16 -6.73
N PHE A 139 -0.37 -12.59 -7.66
CA PHE A 139 -0.04 -11.29 -8.26
C PHE A 139 -0.23 -10.10 -7.30
N GLY A 140 -1.11 -10.22 -6.31
CA GLY A 140 -1.47 -9.09 -5.44
C GLY A 140 -0.31 -8.66 -4.57
N LEU A 141 0.39 -9.66 -4.01
CA LEU A 141 1.54 -9.43 -3.16
C LEU A 141 2.85 -9.27 -3.95
N SER A 142 2.96 -9.82 -5.16
CA SER A 142 4.21 -9.70 -5.95
C SER A 142 4.55 -8.24 -6.23
N THR A 143 3.55 -7.41 -6.50
CA THR A 143 3.75 -5.97 -6.74
C THR A 143 4.30 -5.27 -5.50
N ARG A 144 3.90 -5.70 -4.29
CA ARG A 144 4.39 -5.17 -3.01
C ARG A 144 5.80 -5.66 -2.65
N LEU A 145 6.11 -6.92 -2.92
CA LEU A 145 7.46 -7.46 -2.70
C LEU A 145 8.50 -6.86 -3.65
N GLN A 146 8.09 -6.49 -4.87
CA GLN A 146 8.94 -5.76 -5.82
C GLN A 146 9.28 -4.33 -5.36
N GLU A 147 8.49 -3.74 -4.46
CA GLU A 147 8.75 -2.41 -3.88
C GLU A 147 9.77 -2.46 -2.73
N LEU A 148 10.16 -3.65 -2.25
CA LEU A 148 11.12 -3.80 -1.15
C LEU A 148 12.56 -3.82 -1.67
N PRO A 149 13.52 -3.20 -0.97
CA PRO A 149 14.93 -3.18 -1.38
C PRO A 149 15.62 -4.51 -1.04
N LEU A 150 15.28 -5.56 -1.79
CA LEU A 150 15.77 -6.92 -1.56
C LEU A 150 17.06 -7.19 -2.33
N SER A 151 18.04 -7.83 -1.68
CA SER A 151 19.20 -8.39 -2.38
C SER A 151 18.72 -9.47 -3.37
N GLU A 152 19.14 -9.36 -4.63
CA GLU A 152 18.74 -10.34 -5.66
C GLU A 152 19.15 -11.77 -5.28
N ASP A 153 20.27 -11.92 -4.57
CA ASP A 153 20.83 -13.21 -4.14
C ASP A 153 19.96 -13.95 -3.11
N ASP A 154 19.25 -13.23 -2.23
CA ASP A 154 18.41 -13.83 -1.18
C ASP A 154 16.91 -13.79 -1.50
N LEU A 155 16.51 -13.08 -2.57
CA LEU A 155 15.12 -12.84 -2.94
C LEU A 155 14.29 -14.13 -3.04
N LEU A 156 14.81 -15.16 -3.71
CA LEU A 156 14.09 -16.43 -3.86
C LEU A 156 13.84 -17.10 -2.50
N LEU A 157 14.87 -17.13 -1.64
CA LEU A 157 14.80 -17.77 -0.33
C LEU A 157 13.86 -17.00 0.61
N ASN A 158 13.85 -15.68 0.52
CA ASN A 158 12.94 -14.80 1.23
C ASN A 158 11.48 -15.03 0.82
N ILE A 159 11.19 -15.13 -0.49
CA ILE A 159 9.85 -15.43 -1.00
C ILE A 159 9.40 -16.83 -0.55
N ILE A 160 10.29 -17.83 -0.58
CA ILE A 160 9.97 -19.17 -0.10
C ILE A 160 9.66 -19.14 1.40
N SER A 161 10.48 -18.45 2.19
CA SER A 161 10.30 -18.33 3.64
C SER A 161 8.98 -17.64 3.98
N PHE A 162 8.64 -16.58 3.25
CA PHE A 162 7.36 -15.89 3.36
C PHE A 162 6.17 -16.82 3.06
N ASN A 163 6.23 -17.60 1.98
CA ASN A 163 5.17 -18.56 1.63
C ASN A 163 5.02 -19.69 2.67
N VAL A 164 6.13 -20.17 3.24
CA VAL A 164 6.09 -21.11 4.38
C VAL A 164 5.39 -20.46 5.57
N GLY A 165 5.67 -19.18 5.83
CA GLY A 165 4.95 -18.35 6.80
C GLY A 165 3.44 -18.34 6.57
N ILE A 166 3.01 -18.05 5.34
CA ILE A 166 1.59 -18.08 4.97
C ILE A 166 0.99 -19.45 5.25
N GLU A 167 1.63 -20.55 4.85
CA GLU A 167 1.10 -21.90 5.08
C GLU A 167 0.94 -22.20 6.58
N ILE A 168 1.92 -21.81 7.40
CA ILE A 168 1.85 -21.92 8.87
C ILE A 168 0.68 -21.09 9.43
N GLY A 169 0.55 -19.83 8.98
CA GLY A 169 -0.56 -18.95 9.35
C GLY A 169 -1.91 -19.56 8.98
N GLN A 170 -2.04 -20.08 7.77
CA GLN A 170 -3.25 -20.73 7.27
C GLN A 170 -3.62 -21.98 8.07
N ILE A 171 -2.66 -22.87 8.31
CA ILE A 171 -2.89 -24.09 9.08
C ILE A 171 -3.27 -23.76 10.52
N SER A 172 -2.62 -22.77 11.14
CA SER A 172 -2.95 -22.36 12.51
C SER A 172 -4.36 -21.78 12.63
N ALA A 173 -4.76 -20.89 11.72
CA ALA A 173 -6.12 -20.35 11.63
C ALA A 173 -7.14 -21.47 11.39
N LEU A 174 -6.83 -22.38 10.46
CA LEU A 174 -7.68 -23.52 10.13
C LEU A 174 -7.94 -24.42 11.34
N VAL A 175 -6.89 -24.79 12.09
CA VAL A 175 -7.01 -25.64 13.28
C VAL A 175 -7.90 -24.98 14.33
N LEU A 176 -7.69 -23.69 14.60
CA LEU A 176 -8.50 -22.95 15.56
C LEU A 176 -9.96 -22.86 15.13
N MET A 177 -10.22 -22.49 13.87
CA MET A 177 -11.57 -22.39 13.34
C MET A 177 -12.29 -23.74 13.32
N LEU A 178 -11.60 -24.82 12.95
CA LEU A 178 -12.17 -26.16 12.96
C LEU A 178 -12.52 -26.63 14.37
N LEU A 179 -11.71 -26.34 15.38
CA LEU A 179 -12.03 -26.70 16.76
C LEU A 179 -13.32 -26.03 17.23
N ILE A 180 -13.47 -24.73 16.94
CA ILE A 180 -14.66 -23.94 17.26
C ILE A 180 -15.88 -24.49 16.52
N ILE A 181 -15.78 -24.66 15.20
CA ILE A 181 -16.90 -25.11 14.35
C ILE A 181 -17.26 -26.57 14.61
N ALA A 182 -16.30 -27.47 14.82
CA ALA A 182 -16.58 -28.89 15.07
C ALA A 182 -17.43 -29.07 16.33
N THR A 183 -17.21 -28.24 17.35
CA THR A 183 -18.03 -28.21 18.56
C THR A 183 -19.42 -27.64 18.26
N PHE A 184 -19.48 -26.50 17.56
CA PHE A 184 -20.74 -25.82 17.24
C PHE A 184 -21.62 -26.61 16.25
N ARG A 185 -21.02 -27.44 15.38
CA ARG A 185 -21.71 -28.25 14.37
C ARG A 185 -22.68 -29.28 14.96
N LYS A 186 -22.49 -29.66 16.23
CA LYS A 186 -23.43 -30.55 16.95
C LYS A 186 -24.73 -29.85 17.35
N SER A 187 -24.78 -28.51 17.28
CA SER A 187 -25.95 -27.72 17.60
C SER A 187 -27.01 -27.79 16.51
N HIS A 188 -28.29 -27.86 16.88
CA HIS A 188 -29.42 -27.77 15.96
C HIS A 188 -29.45 -26.44 15.19
N PHE A 189 -28.84 -25.37 15.73
CA PHE A 189 -28.77 -24.06 15.08
C PHE A 189 -27.72 -23.98 13.95
N PHE A 190 -26.84 -24.98 13.81
CA PHE A 190 -25.72 -24.92 12.88
C PHE A 190 -26.16 -24.75 11.42
N GLN A 191 -27.23 -25.44 11.01
CA GLN A 191 -27.69 -25.38 9.62
C GLN A 191 -28.22 -23.99 9.23
N THR A 192 -29.01 -23.40 10.12
CA THR A 192 -29.51 -22.03 9.94
C THR A 192 -28.37 -21.03 9.95
N PHE A 193 -27.45 -21.15 10.90
CA PHE A 193 -26.26 -20.30 10.97
C PHE A 193 -25.41 -20.41 9.70
N SER A 194 -25.09 -21.63 9.25
CA SER A 194 -24.30 -21.85 8.03
C SER A 194 -24.98 -21.24 6.81
N THR A 195 -26.30 -21.39 6.69
CA THR A 195 -27.06 -20.79 5.58
C THR A 195 -26.99 -19.27 5.61
N ILE A 196 -27.27 -18.64 6.76
CA ILE A 196 -27.22 -17.19 6.94
C ILE A 196 -25.82 -16.66 6.65
N THR A 197 -24.80 -17.31 7.20
CA THR A 197 -23.39 -16.92 7.03
C THR A 197 -22.94 -17.01 5.57
N ASN A 198 -23.33 -18.04 4.82
CA ASN A 198 -23.00 -18.11 3.39
C ASN A 198 -23.71 -17.02 2.58
N TYR A 199 -24.98 -16.70 2.86
CA TYR A 199 -25.64 -15.55 2.21
C TYR A 199 -24.94 -14.22 2.56
N PHE A 200 -24.53 -14.06 3.81
CA PHE A 200 -23.74 -12.89 4.23
C PHE A 200 -22.40 -12.81 3.48
N LEU A 201 -21.67 -13.91 3.34
CA LEU A 201 -20.40 -13.95 2.60
C LEU A 201 -20.57 -13.60 1.11
N ILE A 202 -21.67 -14.01 0.47
CA ILE A 202 -22.00 -13.60 -0.91
C ILE A 202 -22.19 -12.09 -0.99
N ILE A 203 -22.98 -11.51 -0.07
CA ILE A 203 -23.24 -10.07 -0.05
C ILE A 203 -21.97 -9.29 0.25
N ALA A 204 -21.21 -9.70 1.27
CA ALA A 204 -19.97 -9.07 1.68
C ALA A 204 -18.92 -9.14 0.56
N GLY A 205 -18.73 -10.29 -0.09
CA GLY A 205 -17.84 -10.44 -1.23
C GLY A 205 -18.27 -9.58 -2.42
N GLY A 206 -19.57 -9.48 -2.71
CA GLY A 206 -20.09 -8.58 -3.74
C GLY A 206 -19.86 -7.10 -3.42
N LEU A 207 -20.05 -6.68 -2.17
CA LEU A 207 -19.77 -5.31 -1.72
C LEU A 207 -18.28 -4.98 -1.78
N LEU A 208 -17.41 -5.90 -1.34
CA LEU A 208 -15.96 -5.75 -1.45
C LEU A 208 -15.54 -5.65 -2.92
N PHE A 209 -16.07 -6.50 -3.80
CA PHE A 209 -15.82 -6.40 -5.24
C PHE A 209 -16.15 -5.01 -5.79
N LEU A 210 -17.35 -4.49 -5.47
CA LEU A 210 -17.75 -3.15 -5.92
C LEU A 210 -16.84 -2.05 -5.36
N MET A 211 -16.44 -2.16 -4.09
CA MET A 211 -15.51 -1.24 -3.45
C MET A 211 -14.13 -1.26 -4.15
N GLN A 212 -13.61 -2.45 -4.47
CA GLN A 212 -12.33 -2.58 -5.16
C GLN A 212 -12.41 -2.07 -6.61
N MET A 213 -13.49 -2.37 -7.34
CA MET A 213 -13.72 -1.83 -8.69
C MET A 213 -13.87 -0.30 -8.68
N HIS A 214 -14.49 0.27 -7.64
CA HIS A 214 -14.57 1.71 -7.48
C HIS A 214 -13.17 2.32 -7.23
N GLY A 215 -12.34 1.70 -6.39
CA GLY A 215 -10.94 2.10 -6.20
C GLY A 215 -10.11 1.99 -7.48
N TYR A 216 -10.37 0.96 -8.29
CA TYR A 216 -9.78 0.82 -9.62
C TYR A 216 -10.17 1.99 -10.54
N GLU A 217 -11.45 2.38 -10.62
CA GLU A 217 -11.89 3.50 -11.45
C GLU A 217 -11.21 4.83 -11.05
N HIS A 218 -11.03 5.09 -9.75
CA HIS A 218 -10.35 6.30 -9.28
C HIS A 218 -8.86 6.33 -9.59
N THR A 219 -8.21 5.18 -9.61
CA THR A 219 -6.79 5.07 -9.96
C THR A 219 -6.56 5.02 -11.47
N ALA A 220 -7.51 4.49 -12.24
CA ALA A 220 -7.45 4.41 -13.70
C ALA A 220 -7.88 5.71 -14.41
N ASN A 221 -8.79 6.50 -13.82
CA ASN A 221 -9.39 7.71 -14.44
C ASN A 221 -9.15 8.99 -13.63
N SER A 222 -7.95 9.17 -13.06
CA SER A 222 -7.58 10.34 -12.24
C SER A 222 -7.77 11.70 -12.98
N GLU A 223 -7.80 11.71 -14.31
CA GLU A 223 -8.04 12.89 -15.15
C GLU A 223 -9.51 13.36 -15.16
N GLU A 224 -10.50 12.47 -15.03
CA GLU A 224 -11.93 12.81 -15.14
C GLU A 224 -12.49 13.34 -13.80
N PHE A 225 -12.02 12.79 -12.68
CA PHE A 225 -12.36 13.26 -11.33
C PHE A 225 -11.84 14.69 -11.08
N THR A 226 -10.64 14.99 -11.59
CA THR A 226 -10.02 16.32 -11.50
C THR A 226 -10.86 17.40 -12.21
N LYS A 227 -11.54 17.07 -13.32
CA LYS A 227 -12.46 18.00 -14.02
C LYS A 227 -13.75 18.25 -13.25
N SER A 228 -14.31 17.24 -12.60
CA SER A 228 -15.54 17.36 -11.79
C SER A 228 -15.29 18.19 -10.52
N THR A 229 -14.18 17.92 -9.81
CA THR A 229 -13.79 18.68 -8.61
C THR A 229 -13.41 20.13 -8.95
N ALA A 230 -12.74 20.39 -10.07
CA ALA A 230 -12.42 21.76 -10.51
C ALA A 230 -13.68 22.58 -10.86
N THR A 231 -14.75 21.94 -11.32
CA THR A 231 -16.02 22.60 -11.63
C THR A 231 -16.80 22.94 -10.35
N GLN A 232 -16.81 22.04 -9.36
CA GLN A 232 -17.40 22.29 -8.04
C GLN A 232 -16.60 23.31 -7.22
N GLN A 233 -15.27 23.31 -7.30
CA GLN A 233 -14.42 24.30 -6.63
C GLN A 233 -14.70 25.72 -7.16
N LYS A 234 -14.97 25.86 -8.47
CA LYS A 234 -15.27 27.16 -9.10
C LYS A 234 -16.62 27.73 -8.66
N GLU A 235 -17.64 26.90 -8.46
CA GLU A 235 -18.94 27.33 -7.92
C GLU A 235 -18.86 27.67 -6.42
N VAL A 236 -18.07 26.91 -5.65
CA VAL A 236 -17.84 27.17 -4.22
C VAL A 236 -16.99 28.43 -3.99
N ASP A 237 -16.02 28.72 -4.86
CA ASP A 237 -15.18 29.92 -4.77
C ASP A 237 -15.96 31.20 -5.14
N ILE A 238 -16.93 31.11 -6.06
CA ILE A 238 -17.84 32.23 -6.37
C ILE A 238 -18.80 32.49 -5.19
N GLN A 239 -19.30 31.46 -4.52
CA GLN A 239 -20.15 31.62 -3.32
C GLN A 239 -19.35 32.07 -2.09
N LYS A 240 -18.10 31.63 -1.92
CA LYS A 240 -17.21 32.10 -0.87
C LYS A 240 -16.81 33.56 -1.06
N ALA A 241 -16.50 33.99 -2.29
CA ALA A 241 -16.14 35.39 -2.57
C ALA A 241 -17.27 36.39 -2.20
N VAL A 242 -18.53 35.96 -2.25
CA VAL A 242 -19.70 36.77 -1.85
C VAL A 242 -19.88 36.81 -0.32
N ASN A 243 -19.42 35.79 0.42
CA ASN A 243 -19.55 35.70 1.87
C ASN A 243 -18.37 36.27 2.68
N ILE A 244 -17.27 36.69 2.03
CA ILE A 244 -16.13 37.37 2.68
C ILE A 244 -16.48 38.85 2.94
N LYS A 245 -17.48 39.09 3.76
CA LYS A 245 -17.63 40.36 4.51
C LYS A 245 -18.10 40.16 5.95
N GLY A 246 -18.16 38.93 6.46
CA GLY A 246 -18.59 38.66 7.82
C GLY A 246 -17.77 37.57 8.51
N SER A 247 -16.98 38.00 9.49
CA SER A 247 -16.64 37.27 10.71
C SER A 247 -15.70 36.04 10.63
N ALA A 248 -14.47 36.31 11.05
CA ALA A 248 -13.47 35.51 11.75
C ALA A 248 -13.69 34.01 12.08
N ASN A 249 -12.55 33.32 11.94
CA ASN A 249 -11.99 32.25 12.79
C ASN A 249 -12.31 30.79 12.42
N ASN A 250 -11.42 30.19 11.62
CA ASN A 250 -11.08 28.78 11.71
C ASN A 250 -9.60 28.60 11.33
N GLN A 251 -8.76 28.23 12.30
CA GLN A 251 -7.37 27.84 12.05
C GLN A 251 -7.36 26.54 11.25
N LEU A 252 -7.07 26.64 9.95
CA LEU A 252 -6.53 25.54 9.17
C LEU A 252 -5.10 25.30 9.67
N SER A 253 -4.73 24.06 9.97
CA SER A 253 -3.34 23.73 10.32
C SER A 253 -2.43 24.14 9.17
N GLU A 254 -1.67 25.22 9.34
CA GLU A 254 -0.74 25.72 8.33
C GLU A 254 0.43 24.74 8.14
N TRP A 255 0.87 24.57 6.90
CA TRP A 255 2.11 23.85 6.62
C TRP A 255 3.27 24.53 7.35
N LYS A 256 4.07 23.76 8.10
CA LYS A 256 5.20 24.28 8.88
C LYS A 256 6.20 25.04 8.00
N ASP A 257 6.49 24.53 6.81
CA ASP A 257 7.30 25.22 5.83
C ASP A 257 6.63 25.22 4.45
N LYS A 258 6.82 26.32 3.72
CA LYS A 258 6.51 26.47 2.29
C LYS A 258 7.74 27.01 1.58
N ILE A 259 8.30 26.23 0.66
CA ILE A 259 9.54 26.48 -0.05
C ILE A 259 9.24 26.63 -1.53
N ASN A 260 9.74 27.71 -2.13
CA ASN A 260 9.66 27.92 -3.57
C ASN A 260 11.01 27.57 -4.19
N ILE A 261 11.00 26.65 -5.15
CA ILE A 261 12.20 26.14 -5.82
C ILE A 261 12.09 26.48 -7.29
N ASN A 262 13.09 27.18 -7.81
CA ASN A 262 13.18 27.53 -9.22
C ASN A 262 14.13 26.57 -9.94
N ILE A 263 13.66 25.95 -11.02
CA ILE A 263 14.43 25.03 -11.87
C ILE A 263 14.53 25.63 -13.27
N PRO A 264 15.74 26.06 -13.71
CA PRO A 264 15.93 26.60 -15.05
C PRO A 264 15.49 25.63 -16.16
N ALA A 265 15.23 26.17 -17.34
CA ALA A 265 15.03 25.39 -18.56
C ALA A 265 16.15 24.35 -18.74
N ARG A 266 15.78 23.10 -19.03
CA ARG A 266 16.70 21.96 -19.17
C ARG A 266 17.56 21.66 -17.93
N GLY A 267 17.25 22.28 -16.79
CA GLY A 267 17.99 22.12 -15.54
C GLY A 267 17.43 21.04 -14.62
N ASP A 268 18.09 20.86 -13.50
CA ASP A 268 17.66 19.99 -12.42
C ASP A 268 17.94 20.62 -11.06
N LYS A 269 17.25 20.13 -10.03
CA LYS A 269 17.42 20.61 -8.66
C LYS A 269 17.14 19.49 -7.67
N GLU A 270 17.92 19.50 -6.60
CA GLU A 270 17.71 18.63 -5.46
C GLU A 270 17.41 19.47 -4.21
N TYR A 271 16.43 19.06 -3.42
CA TYR A 271 16.10 19.66 -2.13
C TYR A 271 16.02 18.60 -1.04
N LYS A 272 16.81 18.76 0.03
CA LYS A 272 16.98 17.77 1.10
C LYS A 272 16.66 18.35 2.47
N VAL A 273 15.98 17.54 3.28
CA VAL A 273 15.81 17.72 4.72
C VAL A 273 16.55 16.61 5.47
N PHE A 274 16.94 16.85 6.71
CA PHE A 274 17.43 15.80 7.59
C PHE A 274 16.31 15.34 8.51
N VAL A 275 16.17 14.02 8.65
CA VAL A 275 15.11 13.38 9.44
C VAL A 275 15.73 12.28 10.30
N LYS A 276 15.22 12.11 11.52
CA LYS A 276 15.68 11.05 12.44
C LYS A 276 14.86 9.77 12.20
N LYS A 277 15.47 8.60 12.35
CA LYS A 277 14.79 7.29 12.30
C LYS A 277 13.53 7.32 13.16
N GLY A 278 12.40 6.89 12.60
CA GLY A 278 11.09 6.83 13.24
C GLY A 278 10.33 8.15 13.28
N ALA A 279 10.92 9.27 12.84
CA ALA A 279 10.22 10.55 12.74
C ALA A 279 9.33 10.57 11.48
N ALA A 280 8.16 11.21 11.62
CA ALA A 280 7.16 11.35 10.57
C ALA A 280 7.13 12.77 10.01
N PHE A 281 6.94 12.90 8.70
CA PHE A 281 6.65 14.18 8.06
C PHE A 281 5.71 14.04 6.87
N ASP A 282 4.90 15.07 6.66
CA ASP A 282 4.02 15.22 5.51
C ASP A 282 4.67 16.13 4.48
N TYR A 283 4.40 15.87 3.21
CA TYR A 283 4.86 16.70 2.11
C TYR A 283 3.80 16.87 1.03
N SER A 284 3.90 17.99 0.32
CA SER A 284 3.14 18.24 -0.90
C SER A 284 3.95 19.18 -1.78
N TRP A 285 4.19 18.82 -3.03
CA TRP A 285 4.77 19.71 -4.02
C TRP A 285 3.90 19.82 -5.26
N GLU A 286 3.96 20.99 -5.89
CA GLU A 286 3.25 21.33 -7.12
C GLU A 286 4.16 22.22 -7.97
N SER A 287 4.14 21.99 -9.28
CA SER A 287 4.79 22.82 -10.29
C SER A 287 3.78 23.77 -10.95
N ASP A 288 4.25 24.91 -11.44
CA ASP A 288 3.39 25.95 -12.00
C ASP A 288 2.78 25.63 -13.38
N SER A 289 3.39 24.76 -14.19
CA SER A 289 2.93 24.57 -15.57
C SER A 289 3.31 23.28 -16.29
N GLU A 290 4.39 22.59 -15.90
CA GLU A 290 4.96 21.50 -16.69
C GLU A 290 5.32 20.28 -15.85
N GLU A 291 5.18 19.09 -16.45
CA GLU A 291 5.59 17.85 -15.81
C GLU A 291 7.11 17.81 -15.61
N LEU A 292 7.52 17.41 -14.41
CA LEU A 292 8.92 17.20 -14.07
C LEU A 292 9.13 15.72 -13.80
N PHE A 293 10.26 15.19 -14.28
CA PHE A 293 10.74 13.95 -13.69
C PHE A 293 11.13 14.24 -12.25
N TYR A 294 10.74 13.37 -11.32
CA TYR A 294 11.10 13.49 -9.93
C TYR A 294 11.49 12.15 -9.32
N ASP A 295 12.33 12.22 -8.29
CA ASP A 295 12.71 11.10 -7.43
C ASP A 295 12.77 11.58 -5.98
N PHE A 296 11.77 11.18 -5.20
CA PHE A 296 11.75 11.34 -3.76
C PHE A 296 12.52 10.19 -3.12
N HIS A 297 13.63 10.49 -2.47
CA HIS A 297 14.59 9.50 -2.02
C HIS A 297 15.22 9.87 -0.67
N GLY A 298 15.97 8.94 -0.08
CA GLY A 298 16.67 9.13 1.18
C GLY A 298 18.06 8.48 1.22
N GLU A 299 18.99 9.12 1.94
CA GLU A 299 20.37 8.67 2.12
C GLU A 299 20.66 8.50 3.63
N PRO A 300 21.02 7.30 4.10
CA PRO A 300 21.36 7.06 5.49
C PRO A 300 22.54 7.89 5.98
N SER A 301 22.44 8.41 7.19
CA SER A 301 23.51 9.19 7.82
C SER A 301 24.72 8.31 8.12
N GLY A 302 25.90 8.75 7.69
CA GLY A 302 27.17 8.06 7.96
C GLY A 302 27.52 6.97 6.94
N ASP A 303 26.67 6.74 5.94
CA ASP A 303 27.05 5.94 4.79
C ASP A 303 28.00 6.73 3.86
N THR A 304 29.04 6.06 3.38
CA THR A 304 30.07 6.61 2.46
C THR A 304 30.10 5.88 1.12
N THR A 305 29.25 4.87 0.96
CA THR A 305 29.15 4.07 -0.27
C THR A 305 28.28 4.74 -1.34
N GLY A 306 27.50 5.75 -0.96
CA GLY A 306 26.57 6.45 -1.83
C GLY A 306 25.22 5.75 -1.96
N ALA A 307 24.84 4.91 -1.00
CA ALA A 307 23.55 4.24 -1.01
C ALA A 307 22.42 5.25 -0.76
N PHE A 308 21.36 5.14 -1.55
CA PHE A 308 20.11 5.87 -1.37
C PHE A 308 18.93 4.95 -1.65
N GLU A 309 17.79 5.28 -1.08
CA GLU A 309 16.52 4.59 -1.26
C GLU A 309 15.52 5.53 -1.95
N SER A 310 14.95 5.12 -3.08
CA SER A 310 13.87 5.86 -3.75
C SER A 310 12.51 5.43 -3.20
N PHE A 311 11.76 6.37 -2.64
CA PHE A 311 10.41 6.16 -2.12
C PHE A 311 9.33 6.36 -3.18
N GLU A 312 9.52 7.33 -4.08
CA GLU A 312 8.57 7.63 -5.15
C GLU A 312 9.31 8.27 -6.32
N LYS A 313 9.12 7.77 -7.54
CA LYS A 313 9.70 8.35 -8.74
C LYS A 313 8.70 8.33 -9.88
N GLY A 314 8.77 9.33 -10.75
CA GLY A 314 7.83 9.42 -11.85
C GLY A 314 7.99 10.71 -12.63
N THR A 315 6.99 11.01 -13.46
CA THR A 315 6.86 12.29 -14.17
C THR A 315 5.47 12.83 -13.88
N ALA A 316 5.40 13.98 -13.22
CA ALA A 316 4.14 14.55 -12.75
C ALA A 316 4.26 16.06 -12.56
N THR A 317 3.12 16.75 -12.43
CA THR A 317 3.05 18.18 -12.07
C THR A 317 2.92 18.41 -10.57
N LYS A 318 2.58 17.38 -9.78
CA LYS A 318 2.41 17.43 -8.33
C LYS A 318 2.57 16.04 -7.70
N SER A 319 2.97 15.99 -6.44
CA SER A 319 2.88 14.78 -5.59
C SER A 319 2.73 15.18 -4.12
N ASN A 320 2.13 14.31 -3.32
CA ASN A 320 1.91 14.51 -1.90
C ASN A 320 1.87 13.16 -1.16
N GLY A 321 2.25 13.18 0.10
CA GLY A 321 2.23 11.99 0.93
C GLY A 321 2.75 12.26 2.33
N SER A 322 2.88 11.18 3.09
CA SER A 322 3.46 11.17 4.44
C SER A 322 4.52 10.07 4.49
N LEU A 323 5.62 10.33 5.18
CA LEU A 323 6.70 9.36 5.36
C LEU A 323 7.07 9.23 6.84
N ILE A 324 7.18 7.99 7.31
CA ILE A 324 7.86 7.65 8.57
C ILE A 324 9.23 7.09 8.17
N THR A 325 10.30 7.73 8.62
CA THR A 325 11.64 7.41 8.09
C THR A 325 12.23 6.14 8.69
N ALA A 326 12.66 5.23 7.81
CA ALA A 326 13.30 3.96 8.13
C ALA A 326 14.68 4.11 8.81
N PHE A 327 15.37 5.20 8.51
CA PHE A 327 16.72 5.49 9.00
C PHE A 327 16.89 6.99 9.27
N SER A 328 17.88 7.32 10.09
CA SER A 328 18.30 8.71 10.25
C SER A 328 19.14 9.09 9.04
N GLY A 329 18.85 10.21 8.39
CA GLY A 329 19.48 10.53 7.12
C GLY A 329 18.89 11.73 6.43
N THR A 330 19.39 12.03 5.23
CA THR A 330 18.76 13.04 4.39
C THR A 330 17.65 12.44 3.58
N HIS A 331 16.51 13.11 3.51
CA HIS A 331 15.38 12.74 2.66
C HIS A 331 15.06 13.95 1.79
N GLY A 332 14.78 13.73 0.52
CA GLY A 332 14.65 14.85 -0.41
C GLY A 332 14.13 14.47 -1.77
N TRP A 333 13.88 15.49 -2.55
CA TRP A 333 13.35 15.38 -3.90
C TRP A 333 14.40 15.85 -4.88
N TYR A 334 14.68 15.02 -5.86
CA TYR A 334 15.32 15.42 -7.10
C TYR A 334 14.23 15.73 -8.11
N TRP A 335 14.37 16.83 -8.84
CA TRP A 335 13.51 17.19 -9.97
C TRP A 335 14.35 17.52 -11.19
N LYS A 336 13.93 17.02 -12.36
CA LYS A 336 14.54 17.32 -13.65
C LYS A 336 13.53 17.95 -14.58
N ASN A 337 13.87 19.15 -15.04
CA ASN A 337 13.09 19.91 -15.99
C ASN A 337 13.58 19.60 -17.41
N TYR A 338 12.76 18.92 -18.21
CA TYR A 338 13.07 18.64 -19.61
C TYR A 338 12.62 19.74 -20.56
N SER A 339 11.94 20.79 -20.10
CA SER A 339 11.38 21.81 -20.97
C SER A 339 12.37 22.90 -21.34
N SER A 340 11.95 23.79 -22.23
CA SER A 340 12.66 25.02 -22.59
C SER A 340 12.31 26.21 -21.71
N ASN A 341 11.43 26.05 -20.71
CA ASN A 341 10.98 27.10 -19.82
C ASN A 341 11.49 26.85 -18.40
N THR A 342 11.62 27.90 -17.62
CA THR A 342 11.89 27.77 -16.18
C THR A 342 10.61 27.34 -15.46
N VAL A 343 10.72 26.35 -14.57
CA VAL A 343 9.59 25.82 -13.79
C VAL A 343 9.77 26.20 -12.32
N ASN A 344 8.70 26.65 -11.67
CA ASN A 344 8.68 26.88 -10.23
C ASN A 344 7.91 25.76 -9.51
N ILE A 345 8.53 25.22 -8.46
CA ILE A 345 7.92 24.25 -7.55
C ILE A 345 7.59 24.93 -6.23
N THR A 346 6.39 24.69 -5.75
CA THR A 346 5.99 25.00 -4.37
C THR A 346 6.01 23.72 -3.55
N LEU A 347 7.05 23.51 -2.74
CA LEU A 347 7.14 22.40 -1.79
C LEU A 347 6.61 22.84 -0.42
N LYS A 348 5.73 22.05 0.17
CA LYS A 348 5.16 22.25 1.50
C LYS A 348 5.53 21.07 2.38
N LEU A 349 5.93 21.35 3.62
CA LEU A 349 6.38 20.33 4.57
C LEU A 349 5.76 20.56 5.94
N ASN A 350 5.45 19.47 6.64
CA ASN A 350 4.98 19.49 8.02
C ASN A 350 5.54 18.29 8.80
N GLY A 351 5.76 18.42 10.11
CA GLY A 351 6.29 17.35 10.97
C GLY A 351 7.74 17.51 11.43
N GLU A 352 8.38 16.37 11.71
CA GLU A 352 9.64 16.28 12.46
C GLU A 352 10.87 16.16 11.55
N TYR A 353 11.29 17.29 10.96
CA TYR A 353 12.49 17.38 10.12
C TYR A 353 13.32 18.62 10.42
N GLN A 354 14.57 18.62 9.94
CA GLN A 354 15.49 19.75 9.95
C GLN A 354 15.83 20.16 8.51
N ARG A 355 15.58 21.42 8.18
CA ARG A 355 15.90 22.00 6.87
C ARG A 355 17.40 22.19 6.69
N LYS A 356 17.99 21.62 5.64
CA LYS A 356 19.45 21.75 5.38
C LYS A 356 19.82 23.06 4.70
N ASP A 357 18.91 23.65 3.94
CA ASP A 357 19.09 24.96 3.30
C ASP A 357 19.24 26.09 4.33
N ILE A 358 18.60 25.97 5.49
CA ILE A 358 18.75 26.91 6.61
C ILE A 358 20.09 26.70 7.36
N LEU A 359 20.62 25.48 7.39
CA LEU A 359 21.90 25.15 8.06
C LEU A 359 23.13 25.59 7.24
N MET A 360 22.98 25.83 5.93
CA MET A 360 24.05 26.34 5.07
C MET A 360 24.30 27.84 5.28
N ASP A 361 23.27 28.65 5.58
CA ASP A 361 23.39 30.11 5.76
C ASP A 361 24.09 30.51 7.09
N VAL A 362 24.26 29.56 8.04
CA VAL A 362 24.98 29.81 9.29
C VAL A 362 26.50 29.63 9.13
N LYS A 363 26.96 28.77 8.21
CA LYS A 363 28.41 28.57 7.98
C LYS A 363 29.06 29.69 7.18
N GLU A 364 28.30 30.47 6.42
CA GLU A 364 28.81 31.59 5.61
C GLU A 364 28.77 32.97 6.31
N LYS A 365 28.16 33.08 7.49
CA LYS A 365 28.08 34.35 8.25
C LYS A 365 28.99 34.40 9.48
N THR A 366 30.21 33.89 9.38
CA THR A 366 31.27 34.22 10.36
C THR A 366 32.13 35.35 9.80
N PRO A 367 32.16 36.55 10.40
CA PRO A 367 32.99 37.64 9.90
C PRO A 367 34.47 37.28 10.10
N ILE A 368 35.19 37.13 8.98
CA ILE A 368 36.64 36.98 8.97
C ILE A 368 37.26 38.28 9.50
N ASN A 369 37.76 38.22 10.73
CA ASN A 369 38.55 39.28 11.33
C ASN A 369 39.91 39.36 10.60
N LYS A 370 40.13 40.45 9.87
CA LYS A 370 41.41 40.79 9.23
C LYS A 370 42.52 40.89 10.29
N LYS A 371 43.54 40.03 10.20
CA LYS A 371 44.94 40.38 10.51
C LYS A 371 45.91 39.69 9.54
N ASN A 372 46.43 40.52 8.64
CA ASN A 372 47.76 40.56 7.99
C ASN A 372 48.46 39.25 7.53
N LYS A 373 48.54 39.13 6.18
CA LYS A 373 49.62 38.73 5.23
C LYS A 373 50.98 38.18 5.79
N PRO A 374 51.80 37.45 4.97
CA PRO A 374 51.81 37.42 3.50
C PRO A 374 51.90 36.06 2.76
N GLU A 375 51.36 36.10 1.54
CA GLU A 375 51.79 35.49 0.27
C GLU A 375 52.78 34.30 0.25
N HIS A 376 52.40 33.23 -0.46
CA HIS A 376 53.20 32.77 -1.60
C HIS A 376 52.32 32.10 -2.68
N ASN A 377 52.50 32.56 -3.93
CA ASN A 377 52.01 31.95 -5.17
C ASN A 377 52.92 30.78 -5.60
N SER A 378 52.32 29.74 -6.19
CA SER A 378 52.75 28.97 -7.39
C SER A 378 51.81 27.75 -7.52
N ILE A 379 50.91 27.66 -8.52
CA ILE A 379 51.12 27.03 -9.84
C ILE A 379 52.21 25.94 -9.81
N ASP A 380 51.78 24.68 -9.72
CA ASP A 380 51.89 23.66 -10.78
C ASP A 380 50.86 22.54 -10.54
#